data_AF-A0A2R6JB56-F1
#
_entry.id   AF-A0A2R6JB56-F1
#
_cell.length_a   1.000
_cell.length_b   1.000
_cell.length_c   1.000
_cell.angle_alpha   90.00
_cell.angle_beta   90.00
_cell.angle_gamma   90.00
#
_symmetry.space_group_name_H-M   'P 1'
#
loop_
_entity.id
_entity.type
_entity.pdbx_description
1 polymer ?
#
loop_
_entity_poly.entity_id
_entity_poly.type
_entity_poly.pdbx_seq_one_letter_code
_entity_poly.pdbx_strand_id
1 'polypeptide(L)'
;MSTSENSPHVRNLELLLAGLLAGLALVDVTLLVAPAAVPAGPARLVLAVGAVGAVALGLALGVVGSPRYAVGAVVSVPFAALYAYTGLLLPWTQFSYWLGQTGLEAVLWLPVVGEPLAVALFGGVAVGEATLRAAFRAHYAIVGLGVLAALSVCVSLFRRRSAPASRSSVEDAG
;
A
#
# COMPACT_ATOMS: atom_id res chain seq x y z
N MET A 1 33.65 4.95 15.84
CA MET A 1 33.94 3.93 14.81
C MET A 1 32.86 2.85 14.91
N SER A 2 31.82 2.91 14.07
CA SER A 2 30.84 1.82 13.90
C SER A 2 30.21 1.98 12.51
N THR A 3 30.88 1.40 11.54
CA THR A 3 30.41 1.21 10.17
C THR A 3 29.19 0.29 10.19
N SER A 4 27.99 0.87 10.17
CA SER A 4 26.76 0.13 9.87
C SER A 4 26.75 -0.16 8.36
N GLU A 5 27.50 -1.19 7.99
CA GLU A 5 27.56 -1.76 6.66
C GLU A 5 26.13 -2.15 6.21
N ASN A 6 25.64 -1.49 5.15
CA ASN A 6 24.39 -1.90 4.50
C ASN A 6 24.68 -3.22 3.77
N SER A 7 24.45 -4.33 4.46
CA SER A 7 24.68 -5.67 3.92
C SER A 7 23.90 -5.85 2.60
N PRO A 8 24.51 -6.44 1.55
CA PRO A 8 23.91 -6.55 0.22
C PRO A 8 22.51 -7.19 0.21
N HIS A 9 22.19 -8.02 1.20
CA HIS A 9 20.86 -8.61 1.38
C HIS A 9 19.76 -7.58 1.63
N VAL A 10 20.01 -6.54 2.43
CA VAL A 10 19.00 -5.52 2.79
C VAL A 10 18.68 -4.65 1.58
N ARG A 11 19.70 -4.31 0.78
CA ARG A 11 19.56 -3.53 -0.46
C ARG A 11 18.78 -4.27 -1.54
N ASN A 12 19.01 -5.57 -1.70
CA ASN A 12 18.27 -6.39 -2.66
C ASN A 12 16.79 -6.51 -2.27
N LEU A 13 16.51 -6.56 -0.97
CA LEU A 13 15.15 -6.64 -0.45
C LEU A 13 14.36 -5.34 -0.60
N GLU A 14 14.99 -4.19 -0.36
CA GLU A 14 14.38 -2.88 -0.62
C GLU A 14 14.00 -2.72 -2.11
N LEU A 15 14.88 -3.17 -3.03
CA LEU A 15 14.60 -3.15 -4.46
C LEU A 15 13.49 -4.11 -4.86
N LEU A 16 13.42 -5.28 -4.24
CA LEU A 16 12.32 -6.24 -4.44
C LEU A 16 10.98 -5.68 -3.93
N LEU A 17 10.96 -5.02 -2.77
CA LEU A 17 9.76 -4.37 -2.22
C LEU A 17 9.31 -3.20 -3.09
N ALA A 18 10.23 -2.33 -3.52
CA ALA A 18 9.91 -1.22 -4.41
C ALA A 18 9.40 -1.71 -5.77
N GLY A 19 10.02 -2.76 -6.33
CA GLY A 19 9.58 -3.40 -7.57
C GLY A 19 8.21 -4.05 -7.45
N LEU A 20 7.93 -4.71 -6.32
CA LEU A 20 6.63 -5.33 -6.04
C LEU A 20 5.53 -4.27 -5.88
N LEU A 21 5.79 -3.17 -5.16
CA LEU A 21 4.85 -2.05 -5.03
C LEU A 21 4.59 -1.36 -6.37
N ALA A 22 5.63 -1.14 -7.18
CA ALA A 22 5.49 -0.58 -8.51
C ALA A 22 4.73 -1.51 -9.47
N GLY A 23 4.99 -2.82 -9.39
CA GLY A 23 4.27 -3.83 -10.16
C GLY A 23 2.78 -3.88 -9.79
N LEU A 24 2.46 -3.85 -8.49
CA LEU A 24 1.08 -3.82 -8.02
C LEU A 24 0.33 -2.56 -8.49
N ALA A 25 0.99 -1.39 -8.46
CA ALA A 25 0.43 -0.15 -8.98
C ALA A 25 0.21 -0.20 -10.51
N LEU A 26 1.13 -0.80 -11.26
CA LEU A 26 1.01 -0.96 -12.71
C LEU A 26 -0.14 -1.90 -13.09
N VAL A 27 -0.30 -3.00 -12.35
CA VAL A 27 -1.41 -3.94 -12.52
C VAL A 27 -2.75 -3.26 -12.24
N ASP A 28 -2.82 -2.42 -11.21
CA ASP A 28 -4.04 -1.68 -10.89
C ASP A 28 -4.43 -0.69 -12.01
N VAL A 29 -3.45 0.06 -12.52
CA VAL A 29 -3.62 0.98 -13.66
C VAL A 29 -4.06 0.22 -14.92
N THR A 30 -3.51 -0.96 -15.18
CA THR A 30 -3.93 -1.78 -16.34
C THR A 30 -5.33 -2.34 -16.16
N LEU A 31 -5.74 -2.70 -14.94
CA LEU A 31 -7.11 -3.13 -14.64
C LEU A 31 -8.14 -1.99 -14.74
N LEU A 32 -7.72 -0.73 -14.66
CA LEU A 32 -8.58 0.43 -14.91
C LEU A 32 -8.88 0.64 -16.41
N VAL A 33 -7.96 0.22 -17.27
CA VAL A 33 -8.06 0.36 -18.74
C VAL A 33 -8.57 -0.93 -19.40
N ALA A 34 -8.56 -2.06 -18.68
CA ALA A 34 -8.99 -3.35 -19.21
C ALA A 34 -10.50 -3.36 -19.54
N PRO A 35 -10.89 -3.83 -20.75
CA PRO A 35 -12.28 -3.86 -21.17
C PRO A 35 -13.11 -4.83 -20.30
N ALA A 36 -14.35 -4.44 -19.99
CA ALA A 36 -15.29 -5.12 -19.09
C ALA A 36 -15.67 -6.59 -19.44
N ALA A 37 -15.07 -7.17 -20.49
CA ALA A 37 -15.36 -8.51 -21.00
C ALA A 37 -14.55 -9.63 -20.32
N VAL A 38 -13.53 -9.32 -19.52
CA VAL A 38 -12.74 -10.32 -18.79
C VAL A 38 -13.35 -10.52 -17.39
N PRO A 39 -13.63 -11.76 -16.94
CA PRO A 39 -14.12 -12.02 -15.57
C PRO A 39 -13.02 -11.70 -14.54
N ALA A 40 -12.88 -10.42 -14.20
CA ALA A 40 -11.80 -9.87 -13.39
C ALA A 40 -11.96 -10.10 -11.87
N GLY A 41 -13.06 -10.72 -11.43
CA GLY A 41 -13.36 -11.02 -10.03
C GLY A 41 -12.29 -11.88 -9.33
N PRO A 42 -12.01 -13.12 -9.80
CA PRO A 42 -10.99 -13.97 -9.20
C PRO A 42 -9.58 -13.41 -9.34
N ALA A 43 -9.27 -12.72 -10.44
CA ALA A 43 -7.96 -12.09 -10.64
C ALA A 43 -7.71 -10.95 -9.64
N ARG A 44 -8.71 -10.09 -9.41
CA ARG A 44 -8.65 -9.03 -8.38
C ARG A 44 -8.55 -9.60 -6.98
N LEU A 45 -9.24 -10.72 -6.70
CA LEU A 45 -9.14 -11.41 -5.42
C LEU A 45 -7.73 -11.98 -5.19
N VAL A 46 -7.13 -12.63 -6.19
CA VAL A 46 -5.77 -13.16 -6.13
C VAL A 46 -4.75 -12.03 -5.94
N LEU A 47 -4.93 -10.89 -6.61
CA LEU A 47 -4.07 -9.72 -6.44
C LEU A 47 -4.24 -9.08 -5.04
N ALA A 48 -5.47 -8.97 -4.54
CA ALA A 48 -5.76 -8.48 -3.20
C ALA A 48 -5.13 -9.37 -2.12
N VAL A 49 -5.35 -10.69 -2.21
CA VAL A 49 -4.78 -11.68 -1.28
C VAL A 49 -3.26 -11.74 -1.40
N GLY A 50 -2.72 -11.66 -2.62
CA GLY A 50 -1.28 -11.63 -2.87
C GLY A 50 -0.59 -10.39 -2.30
N ALA A 51 -1.22 -9.22 -2.44
CA ALA A 51 -0.69 -7.97 -1.89
C ALA A 51 -0.69 -7.98 -0.35
N VAL A 52 -1.79 -8.40 0.28
CA VAL A 52 -1.88 -8.52 1.75
C VAL A 52 -0.93 -9.61 2.25
N GLY A 53 -0.87 -10.74 1.55
CA GLY A 53 0.01 -11.87 1.85
C GLY A 53 1.48 -11.50 1.76
N ALA A 54 1.91 -10.72 0.77
CA ALA A 54 3.29 -10.27 0.63
C ALA A 54 3.74 -9.38 1.80
N VAL A 55 2.86 -8.50 2.29
CA VAL A 55 3.13 -7.66 3.46
C VAL A 55 3.19 -8.51 4.74
N ALA A 56 2.24 -9.44 4.93
CA ALA A 56 2.20 -10.34 6.08
C ALA A 56 3.40 -11.31 6.11
N LEU A 57 3.83 -11.82 4.95
CA LEU A 57 5.00 -12.70 4.82
C LEU A 57 6.29 -11.93 5.09
N GLY A 58 6.41 -10.68 4.61
CA GLY A 58 7.55 -9.81 4.91
C GLY A 58 7.68 -9.49 6.41
N LEU A 59 6.56 -9.37 7.11
CA LEU A 59 6.49 -9.28 8.57
C LEU A 59 6.89 -10.59 9.26
N ALA A 60 6.29 -11.71 8.85
CA ALA A 60 6.48 -13.03 9.45
C ALA A 60 7.91 -13.56 9.29
N LEU A 61 8.58 -13.24 8.18
CA LEU A 61 9.97 -13.63 7.92
C LEU A 61 11.00 -12.79 8.70
N GLY A 62 10.58 -11.83 9.52
CA GLY A 62 11.51 -11.11 10.40
C GLY A 62 12.47 -10.17 9.67
N VAL A 63 12.12 -9.74 8.45
CA VAL A 63 12.84 -8.69 7.69
C VAL A 63 13.04 -7.42 8.53
N VAL A 64 12.16 -7.23 9.49
CA VAL A 64 12.14 -6.15 10.46
C VAL A 64 12.99 -6.51 11.69
N GLY A 65 14.32 -6.54 11.52
CA GLY A 65 15.24 -6.79 12.64
C GLY A 65 15.39 -5.62 13.63
N SER A 66 14.73 -4.47 13.43
CA SER A 66 14.82 -3.32 14.34
C SER A 66 13.45 -2.65 14.59
N PRO A 67 13.16 -2.18 15.83
CA PRO A 67 11.83 -1.72 16.25
C PRO A 67 11.26 -0.55 15.43
N ARG A 68 12.12 0.27 14.84
CA ARG A 68 11.75 1.37 13.91
C ARG A 68 11.10 0.89 12.61
N TYR A 69 11.46 -0.29 12.11
CA TYR A 69 10.84 -0.86 10.91
C TYR A 69 9.51 -1.58 11.24
N ALA A 70 9.31 -1.98 12.51
CA ALA A 70 8.12 -2.70 12.95
C ALA A 70 6.88 -1.81 12.87
N VAL A 71 7.03 -0.54 13.22
CA VAL A 71 5.97 0.46 13.09
C VAL A 71 5.54 0.60 11.62
N GLY A 72 6.50 0.72 10.70
CA GLY A 72 6.20 0.82 9.27
C GLY A 72 5.48 -0.41 8.73
N ALA A 73 5.87 -1.59 9.20
CA ALA A 73 5.26 -2.84 8.77
C ALA A 73 3.88 -3.09 9.40
N VAL A 74 3.67 -2.70 10.66
CA VAL A 74 2.34 -2.73 11.31
C VAL A 74 1.39 -1.74 10.64
N VAL A 75 1.87 -0.57 10.21
CA VAL A 75 1.06 0.43 9.51
C VAL A 75 0.78 0.05 8.05
N SER A 76 1.69 -0.66 7.38
CA SER A 76 1.50 -1.03 5.98
C SER A 76 0.41 -2.08 5.77
N VAL A 77 0.21 -3.00 6.71
CA VAL A 77 -0.84 -4.05 6.64
C VAL A 77 -2.25 -3.46 6.50
N PRO A 78 -2.75 -2.61 7.41
CA PRO A 78 -4.08 -2.04 7.28
C PRO A 78 -4.20 -1.13 6.06
N PHE A 79 -3.11 -0.46 5.66
CA PHE A 79 -3.10 0.38 4.46
C PHE A 79 -3.27 -0.44 3.18
N ALA A 80 -2.56 -1.57 3.07
CA ALA A 80 -2.67 -2.49 1.94
C ALA A 80 -4.03 -3.20 1.91
N ALA A 81 -4.56 -3.58 3.07
CA ALA A 81 -5.90 -4.17 3.17
C ALA A 81 -6.99 -3.18 2.72
N LEU A 82 -6.89 -1.91 3.14
CA LEU A 82 -7.83 -0.86 2.74
C LEU A 82 -7.75 -0.55 1.24
N TYR A 83 -6.54 -0.50 0.68
CA TYR A 83 -6.32 -0.37 -0.75
C TYR A 83 -7.00 -1.51 -1.53
N ALA A 84 -6.75 -2.75 -1.13
CA ALA A 84 -7.34 -3.92 -1.77
C ALA A 84 -8.87 -3.94 -1.66
N TYR A 85 -9.42 -3.64 -0.48
CA TYR A 85 -10.87 -3.61 -0.24
C TYR A 85 -11.58 -2.56 -1.09
N THR A 86 -11.05 -1.32 -1.11
CA THR A 86 -11.59 -0.24 -1.96
C THR A 86 -11.45 -0.55 -3.45
N GLY A 87 -10.38 -1.27 -3.83
CA GLY A 87 -10.15 -1.84 -5.16
C GLY A 87 -11.24 -2.83 -5.60
N LEU A 88 -11.72 -3.65 -4.66
CA LEU A 88 -12.77 -4.64 -4.92
C LEU A 88 -14.17 -4.01 -5.02
N LEU A 89 -14.38 -2.82 -4.48
CA LEU A 89 -15.66 -2.10 -4.56
C LEU A 89 -15.87 -1.40 -5.92
N LEU A 90 -14.78 -0.95 -6.56
CA LEU A 90 -14.82 -0.16 -7.81
C LEU A 90 -15.54 -0.82 -9.00
N PRO A 91 -15.41 -2.14 -9.26
CA PRO A 91 -16.12 -2.80 -10.35
C PRO A 91 -17.65 -2.79 -10.22
N TRP A 92 -18.15 -2.51 -9.02
CA TRP A 92 -19.58 -2.40 -8.70
C TRP A 92 -20.43 -3.60 -9.18
N THR A 93 -19.88 -4.80 -9.04
CA THR A 93 -20.57 -6.06 -9.34
C THR A 93 -21.40 -6.55 -8.14
N GLN A 94 -22.22 -7.61 -8.32
CA GLN A 94 -22.97 -8.22 -7.22
C GLN A 94 -22.10 -8.63 -6.03
N PHE A 95 -20.91 -9.18 -6.31
CA PHE A 95 -19.93 -9.50 -5.27
C PHE A 95 -19.38 -8.24 -4.58
N SER A 96 -19.14 -7.17 -5.35
CA SER A 96 -18.69 -5.87 -4.82
C SER A 96 -19.73 -5.28 -3.89
N TYR A 97 -21.01 -5.34 -4.28
CA TYR A 97 -22.12 -4.88 -3.45
C TYR A 97 -22.25 -5.69 -2.16
N TRP A 98 -22.14 -7.03 -2.23
CA TRP A 98 -22.14 -7.90 -1.06
C TRP A 98 -20.98 -7.59 -0.10
N LEU A 99 -19.77 -7.36 -0.64
CA LEU A 99 -18.59 -6.92 0.12
C LEU A 99 -18.82 -5.57 0.82
N GLY A 100 -19.42 -4.62 0.10
CA GLY A 100 -19.79 -3.31 0.65
C GLY A 100 -20.81 -3.44 1.78
N GLN A 101 -21.82 -4.28 1.58
CA GLN A 101 -22.88 -4.50 2.56
C GLN A 101 -22.32 -5.16 3.83
N THR A 102 -21.53 -6.23 3.67
CA THR A 102 -20.89 -6.92 4.78
C THR A 102 -19.96 -5.99 5.58
N GLY A 103 -19.19 -5.15 4.88
CA GLY A 103 -18.32 -4.17 5.52
C GLY A 103 -19.09 -3.09 6.28
N LEU A 104 -20.17 -2.58 5.69
CA LEU A 104 -21.04 -1.59 6.32
C LEU A 104 -21.72 -2.17 7.58
N GLU A 105 -22.26 -3.38 7.49
CA GLU A 105 -22.89 -4.07 8.62
C GLU A 105 -21.88 -4.32 9.75
N ALA A 106 -20.63 -4.70 9.41
CA ALA A 106 -19.56 -4.86 10.40
C ALA A 106 -19.23 -3.54 11.13
N VAL A 107 -19.27 -2.40 10.42
CA VAL A 107 -19.05 -1.08 11.03
C VAL A 107 -20.23 -0.67 11.90
N LEU A 108 -21.47 -0.86 11.44
CA LEU A 108 -22.67 -0.55 12.20
C LEU A 108 -22.84 -1.39 13.46
N TRP A 109 -22.16 -2.54 13.54
CA TRP A 109 -22.11 -3.36 14.76
C TRP A 109 -21.40 -2.67 15.93
N LEU A 110 -20.60 -1.62 15.69
CA LEU A 110 -19.99 -0.83 16.77
C LEU A 110 -21.02 0.10 17.43
N PRO A 111 -21.34 -0.08 18.73
CA PRO A 111 -22.50 0.57 19.37
C PRO A 111 -22.36 2.08 19.59
N VAL A 112 -21.13 2.62 19.61
CA VAL A 112 -20.87 4.04 19.93
C VAL A 112 -20.44 4.85 18.70
N VAL A 113 -19.73 4.21 17.77
CA VAL A 113 -19.09 4.88 16.64
C VAL A 113 -19.52 4.32 15.29
N GLY A 114 -20.44 3.35 15.24
CA GLY A 114 -20.81 2.65 14.02
C GLY A 114 -21.43 3.57 12.96
N GLU A 115 -22.46 4.33 13.31
CA GLU A 115 -23.10 5.28 12.38
C GLU A 115 -22.15 6.38 11.86
N PRO A 116 -21.40 7.12 12.71
CA PRO A 116 -20.47 8.13 12.19
C PRO A 116 -19.33 7.52 11.36
N LEU A 117 -18.87 6.31 11.69
CA LEU A 117 -17.88 5.59 10.88
C LEU A 117 -18.47 5.12 9.54
N ALA A 118 -19.71 4.64 9.53
CA ALA A 118 -20.41 4.24 8.32
C ALA A 118 -20.57 5.43 7.36
N VAL A 119 -20.96 6.60 7.89
CA VAL A 119 -21.03 7.83 7.10
C VAL A 119 -19.65 8.24 6.58
N ALA A 120 -18.60 8.16 7.40
CA ALA A 120 -17.25 8.53 7.00
C ALA A 120 -16.65 7.60 5.92
N LEU A 121 -16.83 6.29 6.07
CA LEU A 121 -16.20 5.28 5.21
C LEU A 121 -17.04 4.93 3.98
N PHE A 122 -18.35 4.79 4.15
CA PHE A 122 -19.29 4.35 3.11
C PHE A 122 -20.17 5.48 2.57
N GLY A 123 -20.08 6.69 3.14
CA GLY A 123 -20.89 7.84 2.70
C GLY A 123 -22.35 7.79 3.17
N GLY A 124 -22.73 6.81 3.99
CA GLY A 124 -24.08 6.64 4.51
C GLY A 124 -24.26 5.32 5.27
N VAL A 125 -25.47 5.10 5.79
CA VAL A 125 -25.87 3.87 6.50
C VAL A 125 -26.47 2.81 5.57
N ALA A 126 -26.36 3.01 4.25
CA ALA A 126 -26.77 2.08 3.22
C ALA A 126 -25.76 2.10 2.07
N VAL A 127 -25.51 0.93 1.48
CA VAL A 127 -24.62 0.81 0.31
C VAL A 127 -25.29 1.41 -0.92
N GLY A 128 -24.59 2.32 -1.58
CA GLY A 128 -25.11 2.96 -2.78
C GLY A 128 -24.07 3.81 -3.50
N GLU A 129 -24.53 4.77 -4.30
CA GLU A 129 -23.64 5.64 -5.08
C GLU A 129 -22.64 6.42 -4.20
N ALA A 130 -23.07 6.86 -3.02
CA ALA A 130 -22.20 7.52 -2.05
C ALA A 130 -21.02 6.63 -1.63
N THR A 131 -21.26 5.33 -1.49
CA THR A 131 -20.23 4.32 -1.17
C THR A 131 -19.24 4.14 -2.30
N LEU A 132 -19.73 4.05 -3.54
CA LEU A 132 -18.84 3.94 -4.70
C LEU A 132 -17.94 5.17 -4.83
N ARG A 133 -18.50 6.38 -4.65
CA ARG A 133 -17.72 7.63 -4.64
C ARG A 133 -16.73 7.68 -3.48
N ALA A 134 -17.10 7.19 -2.29
CA ALA A 134 -16.21 7.11 -1.14
C ALA A 134 -15.04 6.14 -1.40
N ALA A 135 -15.34 4.94 -1.93
CA ALA A 135 -14.35 3.94 -2.30
C ALA A 135 -13.38 4.47 -3.36
N PHE A 136 -13.87 5.14 -4.40
CA PHE A 136 -13.05 5.78 -5.42
C PHE A 136 -12.08 6.80 -4.80
N ARG A 137 -12.59 7.75 -3.97
CA ARG A 137 -11.74 8.76 -3.33
C ARG A 137 -10.68 8.13 -2.43
N ALA A 138 -11.06 7.17 -1.60
CA ALA A 138 -10.14 6.48 -0.70
C ALA A 138 -9.06 5.71 -1.46
N HIS A 139 -9.44 4.98 -2.51
CA HIS A 139 -8.54 4.16 -3.29
C HIS A 139 -7.44 5.00 -3.95
N TYR A 140 -7.81 6.05 -4.69
CA TYR A 140 -6.84 6.91 -5.37
C TYR A 140 -6.04 7.79 -4.40
N ALA A 141 -6.59 8.15 -3.24
CA ALA A 141 -5.82 8.81 -2.19
C ALA A 141 -4.70 7.90 -1.68
N ILE A 142 -4.98 6.61 -1.47
CA ILE A 142 -3.98 5.63 -1.04
C ILE A 142 -2.90 5.42 -2.11
N VAL A 143 -3.29 5.30 -3.39
CA VAL A 143 -2.33 5.23 -4.51
C VAL A 143 -1.43 6.47 -4.53
N GLY A 144 -2.02 7.66 -4.45
CA GLY A 144 -1.28 8.92 -4.47
C GLY A 144 -0.27 9.02 -3.32
N LEU A 145 -0.67 8.68 -2.10
CA LEU A 145 0.21 8.65 -0.94
C LEU A 145 1.32 7.60 -1.10
N GLY A 146 1.00 6.42 -1.63
CA GLY A 146 1.97 5.36 -1.92
C GLY A 146 3.04 5.81 -2.92
N VAL A 147 2.64 6.49 -4.01
CA VAL A 147 3.56 7.04 -5.01
C VAL A 147 4.45 8.12 -4.41
N LEU A 148 3.89 9.06 -3.63
CA LEU A 148 4.66 10.10 -2.96
C LEU A 148 5.67 9.53 -1.97
N ALA A 149 5.28 8.50 -1.20
CA ALA A 149 6.17 7.79 -0.30
C ALA A 149 7.33 7.13 -1.09
N ALA A 150 7.03 6.42 -2.18
CA ALA A 150 8.05 5.81 -3.02
C ALA A 150 9.02 6.84 -3.62
N LEU A 151 8.50 7.95 -4.15
CA LEU A 151 9.31 9.05 -4.69
C LEU A 151 10.22 9.67 -3.62
N SER A 152 9.71 9.91 -2.41
CA SER A 152 10.51 10.48 -1.33
C SER A 152 11.66 9.55 -0.90
N VAL A 153 11.43 8.24 -0.89
CA VAL A 153 12.47 7.23 -0.67
C VAL A 153 13.50 7.26 -1.79
N CYS A 154 13.07 7.23 -3.06
CA CYS A 154 13.96 7.30 -4.23
C CYS A 154 14.86 8.55 -4.19
N VAL A 155 14.29 9.72 -3.89
CA VAL A 155 15.03 10.98 -3.76
C VAL A 155 16.01 10.92 -2.58
N SER A 156 15.58 10.41 -1.43
CA SER A 156 16.45 10.24 -0.25
C SER A 156 17.65 9.33 -0.56
N LEU A 157 17.43 8.21 -1.24
CA LEU A 157 18.49 7.29 -1.66
C LEU A 157 19.43 7.92 -2.68
N PHE A 158 18.90 8.66 -3.65
CA PHE A 158 19.70 9.40 -4.62
C PHE A 158 20.59 10.45 -3.93
N ARG A 159 20.02 11.26 -3.02
CA ARG A 159 20.80 12.27 -2.26
C ARG A 159 21.90 11.64 -1.40
N ARG A 160 21.66 10.45 -0.83
CA ARG A 160 22.69 9.71 -0.07
C ARG A 160 23.82 9.22 -0.95
N ARG A 161 23.55 8.83 -2.20
CA ARG A 161 24.59 8.43 -3.17
C ARG A 161 25.38 9.61 -3.72
N SER A 162 24.74 10.78 -3.83
CA SER A 162 25.37 12.01 -4.35
C SER A 162 26.12 12.83 -3.31
N ALA A 163 26.22 12.39 -2.05
CA ALA A 163 27.02 13.07 -1.03
C ALA A 163 28.51 13.03 -1.46
N PRO A 164 29.16 14.19 -1.69
CA PRO A 164 30.54 14.22 -2.16
C PRO A 164 31.47 13.58 -1.12
N ALA A 165 32.33 12.66 -1.57
CA ALA A 165 33.47 12.21 -0.77
C ALA A 165 34.29 13.45 -0.38
N SER A 166 34.30 13.78 0.90
CA SER A 166 35.04 14.93 1.41
C SER A 166 36.53 14.73 1.22
N ARG A 167 37.13 15.57 0.37
CA ARG A 167 38.49 16.15 0.46
C ARG A 167 39.49 15.42 1.37
N SER A 168 40.08 14.33 0.91
CA SER A 168 41.31 13.80 1.54
C SER A 168 42.52 13.86 0.61
N SER A 169 42.37 14.13 -0.68
CA SER A 169 43.51 14.15 -1.61
C SER A 169 44.22 15.51 -1.75
N VAL A 170 43.76 16.56 -1.06
CA VAL A 170 44.35 17.92 -1.16
C VAL A 170 45.23 18.25 0.04
N GLU A 171 45.10 17.54 1.17
CA GLU A 171 45.90 17.78 2.37
C GLU A 171 47.16 16.88 2.45
N ASP A 172 47.19 15.78 1.70
CA ASP A 172 48.34 14.86 1.61
C ASP A 172 49.35 15.24 0.50
N ALA A 173 49.18 16.42 -0.13
CA ALA A 173 50.03 16.92 -1.21
C ALA A 173 50.75 18.25 -0.86
N GLY A 174 50.76 18.64 0.42
CA GLY A 174 51.44 19.83 0.94
C GLY A 174 52.65 19.50 1.80
#